data_AF-A0A349ECF5-F1
#
_entry.id   AF-A0A349ECF5-F1
#
_cell.length_a   1.000
_cell.length_b   1.000
_cell.length_c   1.000
_cell.angle_alpha   90.00
_cell.angle_beta   90.00
_cell.angle_gamma   90.00
#
_symmetry.space_group_name_H-M   'P 1'
#
loop_
_entity.id
_entity.type
_entity.pdbx_description
1 polymer ?
#
loop_
_entity_poly.entity_id
_entity_poly.type
_entity_poly.pdbx_seq_one_letter_code
_entity_poly.pdbx_strand_id
1 'polypeptide(L)' 'ARIERLNWLGDTSDKGVAQSTGLMVNYLYKLNDIEANHEAYRGEGKVMTSSTIRALLK' A
#
# COMPACT_ATOMS: atom_id res chain seq x y z
N ALA A 1 -7.55 -5.68 -0.92
CA ALA A 1 -6.39 -5.33 -0.06
C ALA A 1 -6.41 -3.85 0.25
N ARG A 2 -5.64 -3.39 1.25
CA ARG A 2 -5.38 -1.97 1.49
C ARG A 2 -3.89 -1.68 1.57
N ILE A 3 -3.45 -0.49 1.19
CA ILE A 3 -2.07 -0.03 1.41
C ILE A 3 -1.92 0.22 2.90
N GLU A 4 -1.12 -0.61 3.57
CA GLU A 4 -0.99 -0.56 5.03
C GLU A 4 0.17 0.31 5.47
N ARG A 5 1.34 0.13 4.85
CA ARG A 5 2.59 0.72 5.30
C ARG A 5 3.56 0.93 4.15
N LEU A 6 4.29 2.05 4.23
CA LEU A 6 5.50 2.31 3.44
C LEU A 6 6.71 1.98 4.29
N ASN A 7 7.64 1.23 3.73
CA ASN A 7 8.89 0.83 4.37
C ASN A 7 10.03 1.55 3.67
N TRP A 8 10.57 2.58 4.32
CA TRP A 8 11.80 3.23 3.88
C TRP A 8 12.97 2.25 4.00
N LEU A 9 13.81 2.19 2.97
CA LEU A 9 14.91 1.21 2.85
C LEU A 9 14.46 -0.24 3.11
N GLY A 10 13.27 -0.60 2.60
CA GLY A 10 12.76 -1.97 2.70
C GLY A 10 13.51 -2.96 1.80
N ASP A 11 14.10 -2.50 0.69
CA ASP A 11 14.98 -3.29 -0.18
C ASP A 11 16.22 -2.48 -0.57
N THR A 12 17.36 -2.76 0.05
CA THR A 12 18.63 -2.05 -0.21
C THR A 12 19.51 -2.74 -1.24
N SER A 13 19.00 -3.75 -1.97
CA SER A 13 19.73 -4.33 -3.09
C SER A 13 19.88 -3.30 -4.22
N ASP A 14 20.87 -3.48 -5.10
CA ASP A 14 21.07 -2.61 -6.27
C ASP A 14 19.80 -2.50 -7.12
N LYS A 15 19.04 -3.60 -7.24
CA LYS A 15 17.74 -3.64 -7.93
C LYS A 15 16.69 -2.81 -7.18
N GLY A 16 16.55 -2.99 -5.87
CA GLY A 16 15.57 -2.26 -5.06
C GLY A 16 15.80 -0.76 -5.09
N VAL A 17 17.06 -0.33 -5.00
CA VAL A 17 17.45 1.08 -5.15
C VAL A 17 17.11 1.58 -6.56
N ALA A 18 17.45 0.82 -7.61
CA ALA A 18 17.15 1.21 -9.00
C ALA A 18 15.64 1.29 -9.31
N GLN A 19 14.80 0.47 -8.69
CA GLN A 19 13.36 0.40 -8.96
C GLN A 19 12.54 1.43 -8.18
N SER A 20 12.91 1.70 -6.92
CA SER A 20 12.07 2.53 -6.03
C SER A 20 12.87 3.28 -4.96
N THR A 21 14.18 3.50 -5.14
CA THR A 21 15.06 4.06 -4.09
C THR A 21 14.98 3.23 -2.78
N GLY A 22 14.77 1.92 -2.92
CA GLY A 22 14.62 0.98 -1.82
C GLY A 22 13.33 1.07 -1.03
N LEU A 23 12.33 1.83 -1.50
CA LEU A 23 11.01 1.89 -0.88
C LEU A 23 10.23 0.60 -1.16
N MET A 24 9.62 0.03 -0.12
CA MET A 24 8.68 -1.09 -0.25
C MET A 24 7.32 -0.77 0.37
N VAL A 25 6.30 -1.54 -0.04
CA VAL A 25 4.92 -1.40 0.43
C VAL A 25 4.46 -2.70 1.06
N ASN A 26 3.75 -2.64 2.18
CA ASN A 26 2.94 -3.76 2.66
C ASN A 26 1.46 -3.54 2.31
N TYR A 27 0.86 -4.54 1.65
CA TYR A 27 -0.59 -4.64 1.47
C TYR A 27 -1.18 -5.52 2.57
N LEU A 28 -2.19 -5.01 3.28
CA LEU A 28 -2.90 -5.80 4.27
C LEU A 28 -4.16 -6.43 3.67
N TYR A 29 -4.30 -7.73 3.87
CA TYR A 29 -5.51 -8.51 3.58
C TYR A 29 -6.16 -8.90 4.89
N LYS A 30 -7.14 -8.12 5.32
CA LYS A 30 -8.06 -8.51 6.40
C LYS A 30 -9.24 -9.21 5.75
N LEU A 31 -9.49 -10.47 6.12
CA LEU A 31 -10.49 -11.32 5.47
C LEU A 31 -11.86 -10.64 5.36
N ASN A 32 -12.33 -10.03 6.46
CA ASN A 32 -13.61 -9.33 6.53
C ASN A 32 -13.69 -8.09 5.63
N ASP A 33 -12.55 -7.56 5.17
CA ASP A 33 -12.48 -6.34 4.37
C ASP A 33 -12.18 -6.65 2.89
N ILE A 34 -11.96 -7.91 2.49
CA ILE A 34 -11.48 -8.24 1.13
C ILE A 34 -12.48 -7.80 0.07
N GLU A 35 -13.75 -8.24 0.20
CA GLU A 35 -14.86 -7.92 -0.70
C GLU A 35 -15.07 -6.41 -0.80
N ALA A 36 -15.27 -5.73 0.33
CA ALA A 36 -15.52 -4.29 0.37
C ALA A 36 -14.38 -3.47 -0.26
N ASN A 37 -13.12 -3.84 -0.02
CA ASN A 37 -11.99 -3.17 -0.64
C ASN A 37 -11.94 -3.42 -2.16
N HIS A 38 -12.31 -4.62 -2.61
CA HIS A 38 -12.34 -4.97 -4.03
C HIS A 38 -13.44 -4.21 -4.76
N GLU A 39 -14.66 -4.17 -4.22
CA GLU A 39 -15.79 -3.45 -4.79
C GLU A 39 -15.53 -1.95 -4.85
N ALA A 40 -15.02 -1.34 -3.77
CA ALA A 40 -14.69 0.08 -3.75
C ALA A 40 -13.65 0.46 -4.82
N TYR A 41 -12.63 -0.40 -5.02
CA TYR A 41 -11.62 -0.17 -6.05
C TYR A 41 -12.18 -0.36 -7.46
N ARG A 42 -12.94 -1.43 -7.71
CA ARG A 42 -13.50 -1.74 -9.03
C ARG A 42 -14.62 -0.78 -9.45
N GLY A 43 -15.48 -0.40 -8.52
CA GLY A 43 -16.65 0.43 -8.78
C GLY A 43 -16.33 1.93 -8.79
N GLU A 44 -15.61 2.41 -7.77
CA GLU A 44 -15.38 3.84 -7.57
C GLU A 44 -13.94 4.27 -7.91
N GLY A 45 -13.03 3.32 -8.20
CA GLY A 45 -11.59 3.62 -8.32
C GLY A 45 -10.94 3.94 -6.97
N LYS A 46 -11.63 3.70 -5.85
CA LYS A 46 -11.18 4.11 -4.53
C LYS A 46 -10.08 3.19 -4.00
N VAL A 47 -8.89 3.74 -3.79
CA VAL A 47 -7.77 3.02 -3.19
C VAL A 47 -7.85 3.09 -1.66
N MET A 48 -7.92 1.92 -1.03
CA MET A 48 -8.02 1.80 0.41
C MET A 48 -6.64 1.91 1.06
N THR A 49 -6.50 2.82 2.03
CA THR A 49 -5.24 3.15 2.71
C THR A 49 -5.42 3.13 4.23
N SER A 50 -4.37 2.80 4.98
CA SER A 50 -4.36 2.96 6.43
C SER A 50 -4.36 4.45 6.81
N SER A 51 -4.75 4.76 8.06
CA SER A 51 -4.71 6.13 8.58
C SER A 51 -3.29 6.72 8.55
N THR A 52 -2.27 5.90 8.85
CA THR A 52 -0.86 6.28 8.78
C THR A 52 -0.44 6.68 7.37
N ILE A 53 -0.83 5.91 6.34
CA ILE A 53 -0.56 6.27 4.94
C ILE A 53 -1.28 7.55 4.56
N ARG A 54 -2.56 7.68 4.94
CA ARG A 54 -3.35 8.88 4.65
C ARG A 54 -2.73 10.15 5.27
N ALA A 55 -2.11 10.04 6.45
CA ALA A 55 -1.45 11.15 7.11
C ALA A 55 -0.21 11.69 6.36
N LEU A 56 0.36 10.92 5.43
CA LEU A 56 1.48 11.32 4.58
C LEU A 56 1.05 12.14 3.35
N LEU A 57 -0.24 12.14 3.00
CA LEU A 57 -0.79 12.78 1.79
C LEU A 57 -1.17 14.26 2.00
N LYS A 58 -0.47 14.96 2.91
CA LYS A 58 -0.76 16.37 3.20
C LYS A 58 -0.47 17.28 2.00
#